data_AF-A0A7C5G053-F1
#
_entry.id   AF-A0A7C5G053-F1
#
_cell.length_a   1.000
_cell.length_b   1.000
_cell.length_c   1.000
_cell.angle_alpha   90.00
_cell.angle_beta   90.00
_cell.angle_gamma   90.00
#
_symmetry.space_group_name_H-M   'P 1'
#
loop_
_entity.id
_entity.type
_entity.pdbx_description
1 polymer ?
#
loop_
_entity_poly.entity_id
_entity_poly.type
_entity_poly.pdbx_seq_one_letter_code
_entity_poly.pdbx_strand_id
1 'polypeptide(L)'
;MPDYEYGRVKILAEKLAKAGVAADVADQIMAGGEAILKTTPPVKKADWMQGAMDKMDTLLDEPTRRAVREACACCLGGKRLELSKRIAKNHATLEERIAAANETRLVFGHSVTVQEDGRIMVLFQPEDLGQYRCVCIHKPTNPMSETYCYCCGGHIKHHLQIALGVKLECTVRSSALASGGTKPCSFLYKIV
;
A
#
# COMPACT_ATOMS: atom_id res chain seq x y z
N MET A 1 3.54 -16.58 18.97
CA MET A 1 3.60 -16.18 17.55
C MET A 1 4.91 -16.69 16.98
N PRO A 2 4.92 -17.28 15.78
CA PRO A 2 6.15 -17.70 15.12
C PRO A 2 7.11 -16.52 14.96
N ASP A 3 8.42 -16.77 15.11
CA ASP A 3 9.44 -15.74 14.88
C ASP A 3 9.78 -15.68 13.38
N TYR A 4 9.24 -14.69 12.69
CA TYR A 4 9.47 -14.49 11.26
C TYR A 4 10.68 -13.57 11.02
N GLU A 5 11.73 -14.11 10.39
CA GLU A 5 12.96 -13.37 10.14
C GLU A 5 12.79 -12.23 9.11
N TYR A 6 11.99 -12.47 8.05
CA TYR A 6 11.74 -11.47 7.03
C TYR A 6 10.68 -10.47 7.47
N GLY A 7 11.08 -9.21 7.64
CA GLY A 7 10.25 -8.18 8.28
C GLY A 7 8.86 -7.96 7.67
N ARG A 8 8.65 -8.23 6.37
CA ARG A 8 7.31 -8.09 5.77
C ARG A 8 6.35 -9.20 6.15
N VAL A 9 6.86 -10.42 6.31
CA VAL A 9 6.08 -11.57 6.79
C VAL A 9 5.70 -11.31 8.25
N LYS A 10 6.67 -10.88 9.06
CA LYS A 10 6.43 -10.47 10.44
C LYS A 10 5.36 -9.39 10.58
N ILE A 11 5.48 -8.31 9.80
CA ILE A 11 4.50 -7.22 9.80
C ILE A 11 3.11 -7.73 9.43
N LEU A 12 2.99 -8.57 8.40
CA LEU A 12 1.69 -9.12 7.99
C LEU A 12 1.04 -9.92 9.13
N ALA A 13 1.80 -10.81 9.78
CA ALA A 13 1.32 -11.57 10.94
C ALA A 13 0.83 -10.66 12.07
N GLU A 14 1.63 -9.64 12.42
CA GLU A 14 1.26 -8.65 13.44
C GLU A 14 -0.03 -7.89 13.08
N LYS A 15 -0.24 -7.55 11.80
CA LYS A 15 -1.44 -6.82 11.37
C LYS A 15 -2.68 -7.70 11.30
N LEU A 16 -2.54 -8.96 10.92
CA LEU A 16 -3.64 -9.94 11.00
C LEU A 16 -4.12 -10.10 12.44
N ALA A 17 -3.19 -10.32 13.38
CA ALA A 17 -3.51 -10.42 14.81
C ALA A 17 -4.15 -9.13 15.34
N LYS A 18 -3.59 -7.96 15.00
CA LYS A 18 -4.14 -6.67 15.42
C LYS A 18 -5.55 -6.39 14.87
N ALA A 19 -5.86 -6.92 13.69
CA ALA A 19 -7.20 -6.80 13.10
C ALA A 19 -8.22 -7.78 13.70
N GLY A 20 -7.82 -8.63 14.64
CA GLY A 20 -8.70 -9.61 15.26
C GLY A 20 -9.06 -10.79 14.35
N VAL A 21 -8.23 -11.07 13.32
CA VAL A 21 -8.40 -12.25 12.49
C VAL A 21 -8.22 -13.50 13.36
N ALA A 22 -9.15 -14.45 13.25
CA ALA A 22 -9.10 -15.71 13.99
C ALA A 22 -7.78 -16.45 13.75
N ALA A 23 -7.23 -17.08 14.79
CA ALA A 23 -5.88 -17.65 14.75
C ALA A 23 -5.72 -18.73 13.68
N ASP A 24 -6.72 -19.60 13.53
CA ASP A 24 -6.76 -20.66 12.51
C ASP A 24 -6.82 -20.10 11.08
N VAL A 25 -7.51 -18.98 10.88
CA VAL A 25 -7.54 -18.26 9.59
C VAL A 25 -6.19 -17.57 9.32
N ALA A 26 -5.61 -16.93 10.34
CA ALA A 26 -4.30 -16.30 10.22
C ALA A 26 -3.21 -17.34 9.91
N ASP A 27 -3.25 -18.51 10.55
CA ASP A 27 -2.30 -19.61 10.31
C ASP A 27 -2.40 -20.12 8.87
N GLN A 28 -3.61 -20.24 8.31
CA GLN A 28 -3.79 -20.57 6.89
C GLN A 28 -3.15 -19.53 5.96
N ILE A 29 -3.40 -18.24 6.22
CA ILE A 29 -2.82 -17.13 5.45
C ILE A 29 -1.29 -17.15 5.52
N MET A 30 -0.76 -17.39 6.72
CA MET A 30 0.67 -17.30 7.03
C MET A 30 1.46 -18.57 6.73
N ALA A 31 0.81 -19.68 6.36
CA ALA A 31 1.44 -20.97 6.11
C ALA A 31 2.66 -20.87 5.18
N GLY A 32 3.79 -21.44 5.62
CA GLY A 32 5.07 -21.41 4.91
C GLY A 32 5.86 -20.11 5.06
N GLY A 33 5.33 -19.12 5.79
CA GLY A 33 5.99 -17.83 6.01
C GLY A 33 7.25 -17.95 6.86
N GLU A 34 7.32 -18.95 7.73
CA GLU A 34 8.47 -19.29 8.57
C GLU A 34 9.70 -19.70 7.76
N ALA A 35 9.51 -20.21 6.54
CA ALA A 35 10.58 -20.55 5.61
C ALA A 35 11.08 -19.33 4.79
N ILE A 36 10.44 -18.16 4.93
CA ILE A 36 10.81 -16.94 4.20
C ILE A 36 11.79 -16.11 5.04
N LEU A 37 13.06 -16.25 4.70
CA LEU A 37 14.20 -15.60 5.36
C LEU A 37 14.64 -14.33 4.63
N LYS A 38 15.54 -13.55 5.25
CA LYS A 38 16.13 -12.38 4.57
C LYS A 38 16.95 -12.79 3.35
N THR A 39 17.57 -13.97 3.37
CA THR A 39 18.37 -14.54 2.27
C THR A 39 17.53 -15.22 1.20
N THR A 40 16.24 -15.51 1.46
CA THR A 40 15.36 -16.16 0.48
C THR A 40 15.32 -15.37 -0.85
N PRO A 41 15.46 -16.05 -2.01
CA PRO A 41 15.46 -15.38 -3.31
C PRO A 41 14.21 -14.49 -3.53
N PRO A 42 14.34 -13.34 -4.20
CA PRO A 42 13.21 -12.42 -4.42
C PRO A 42 11.97 -13.07 -5.03
N VAL A 43 12.16 -13.99 -5.98
CA VAL A 43 11.08 -14.73 -6.63
C VAL A 43 10.28 -15.57 -5.63
N LYS A 44 10.96 -16.28 -4.73
CA LYS A 44 10.30 -17.09 -3.69
C LYS A 44 9.56 -16.25 -2.65
N LYS A 45 10.09 -15.06 -2.32
CA LYS A 45 9.38 -14.08 -1.50
C LYS A 45 8.12 -13.58 -2.19
N ALA A 46 8.19 -13.33 -3.50
CA ALA A 46 7.06 -12.89 -4.30
C ALA A 46 5.98 -13.98 -4.42
N ASP A 47 6.38 -15.23 -4.70
CA ASP A 47 5.48 -16.37 -4.80
C ASP A 47 4.76 -16.64 -3.47
N TRP A 48 5.47 -16.58 -2.34
CA TRP A 48 4.83 -16.74 -1.03
C TRP A 48 3.84 -15.61 -0.75
N MET A 49 4.24 -14.37 -1.02
CA MET A 49 3.37 -13.21 -0.81
C MET A 49 2.13 -13.27 -1.68
N GLN A 50 2.25 -13.72 -2.94
CA GLN A 50 1.12 -14.00 -3.82
C GLN A 50 0.14 -14.96 -3.13
N GLY A 51 0.64 -16.13 -2.72
CA GLY A 51 -0.20 -17.15 -2.08
C GLY A 51 -0.78 -16.70 -0.74
N ALA A 52 -0.18 -15.73 -0.05
CA ALA A 52 -0.77 -15.12 1.14
C ALA A 52 -1.94 -14.18 0.77
N MET A 53 -1.80 -13.38 -0.29
CA MET A 53 -2.87 -12.49 -0.75
C MET A 53 -4.07 -13.28 -1.28
N ASP A 54 -3.83 -14.36 -2.05
CA ASP A 54 -4.91 -15.22 -2.58
C ASP A 54 -5.73 -15.84 -1.43
N LYS A 55 -5.05 -16.24 -0.34
CA LYS A 55 -5.72 -16.72 0.88
C LYS A 55 -6.46 -15.61 1.61
N MET A 56 -5.88 -14.41 1.75
CA MET A 56 -6.60 -13.27 2.31
C MET A 56 -7.86 -12.95 1.50
N ASP A 57 -7.81 -13.06 0.18
CA ASP A 57 -8.94 -12.79 -0.69
C ASP A 57 -10.07 -13.81 -0.56
N THR A 58 -9.71 -15.04 -0.20
CA THR A 58 -10.66 -16.14 -0.01
C THR A 58 -11.24 -16.16 1.40
N LEU A 59 -10.42 -15.88 2.41
CA LEU A 59 -10.74 -16.13 3.82
C LEU A 59 -11.23 -14.88 4.58
N LEU A 60 -10.97 -13.69 4.07
CA LEU A 60 -11.32 -12.43 4.73
C LEU A 60 -12.30 -11.63 3.87
N ASP A 61 -13.22 -10.94 4.54
CA ASP A 61 -14.01 -9.91 3.87
C ASP A 61 -13.11 -8.77 3.37
N GLU A 62 -13.64 -8.05 2.37
CA GLU A 62 -12.91 -6.98 1.71
C GLU A 62 -12.48 -5.83 2.64
N PRO A 63 -13.36 -5.26 3.48
CA PRO A 63 -12.95 -4.29 4.49
C PRO A 63 -11.79 -4.76 5.37
N THR A 64 -11.84 -5.99 5.86
CA THR A 64 -10.83 -6.57 6.76
C THR A 64 -9.49 -6.71 6.05
N ARG A 65 -9.43 -7.34 4.86
CA ARG A 65 -8.15 -7.49 4.12
C ARG A 65 -7.55 -6.14 3.74
N ARG A 66 -8.38 -5.15 3.37
CA ARG A 66 -7.92 -3.78 3.09
C ARG A 66 -7.29 -3.14 4.31
N ALA A 67 -7.99 -3.17 5.46
CA ALA A 67 -7.50 -2.59 6.70
C ALA A 67 -6.17 -3.22 7.16
N VAL A 68 -6.05 -4.55 7.09
CA VAL A 68 -4.80 -5.28 7.39
C VAL A 68 -3.67 -4.79 6.50
N ARG A 69 -3.92 -4.69 5.18
CA ARG A 69 -2.88 -4.33 4.21
C ARG A 69 -2.49 -2.86 4.26
N GLU A 70 -3.43 -1.95 4.49
CA GLU A 70 -3.13 -0.54 4.80
C GLU A 70 -2.24 -0.42 6.04
N ALA A 71 -2.54 -1.19 7.09
CA ALA A 71 -1.75 -1.20 8.31
C ALA A 71 -0.32 -1.77 8.12
N CYS A 72 -0.06 -2.49 7.02
CA CYS A 72 1.26 -2.99 6.64
C CYS A 72 2.13 -1.92 5.93
N ALA A 73 1.67 -0.68 5.83
CA ALA A 73 2.42 0.40 5.18
C ALA A 73 3.82 0.61 5.80
N CYS A 74 4.80 0.87 4.92
CA CYS A 74 6.18 1.16 5.31
C CYS A 74 6.53 2.64 5.05
N CYS A 75 7.76 3.07 5.36
CA CYS A 75 8.24 4.43 5.05
C CYS A 75 7.37 5.56 5.65
N LEU A 76 6.80 5.34 6.84
CA LEU A 76 5.90 6.29 7.52
C LEU A 76 6.64 7.43 8.24
N GLY A 77 7.97 7.34 8.38
CA GLY A 77 8.80 8.33 9.09
C GLY A 77 9.79 9.09 8.22
N GLY A 78 10.75 9.75 8.88
CA GLY A 78 11.87 10.44 8.24
C GLY A 78 11.43 11.59 7.32
N LYS A 79 12.17 11.79 6.23
CA LYS A 79 11.97 12.91 5.31
C LYS A 79 10.54 13.01 4.74
N ARG A 80 9.88 11.87 4.51
CA ARG A 80 8.51 11.85 3.97
C ARG A 80 7.52 12.46 4.97
N LEU A 81 7.62 12.05 6.23
CA LEU A 81 6.80 12.61 7.31
C LEU A 81 7.05 14.10 7.52
N GLU A 82 8.31 14.53 7.46
CA GLU A 82 8.68 15.95 7.57
C GLU A 82 8.04 16.81 6.47
N LEU A 83 8.03 16.30 5.24
CA LEU A 83 7.44 17.00 4.10
C LEU A 83 5.92 17.10 4.25
N SER A 84 5.24 16.02 4.63
CA SER A 84 3.79 16.05 4.89
C SER A 84 3.42 17.04 6.00
N LYS A 85 4.17 17.06 7.11
CA LYS A 85 3.93 18.04 8.19
C LYS A 85 4.19 19.48 7.73
N ARG A 86 5.18 19.68 6.86
CA ARG A 86 5.48 21.00 6.28
C ARG A 86 4.33 21.50 5.41
N ILE A 87 3.75 20.64 4.58
CA ILE A 87 2.57 20.98 3.78
C ILE A 87 1.44 21.46 4.69
N ALA A 88 1.10 20.69 5.71
CA ALA A 88 0.04 21.02 6.66
C ALA A 88 0.29 22.35 7.39
N LYS A 89 1.55 22.66 7.72
CA LYS A 89 1.94 23.89 8.42
C LYS A 89 1.90 25.12 7.53
N ASN A 90 2.35 25.01 6.29
CA ASN A 90 2.64 26.16 5.43
C ASN A 90 1.49 26.55 4.48
N HIS A 91 0.47 25.72 4.37
CA HIS A 91 -0.67 25.93 3.48
C HIS A 91 -1.97 25.91 4.29
N ALA A 92 -2.83 26.91 4.05
CA ALA A 92 -4.02 27.16 4.85
C ALA A 92 -5.22 26.36 4.34
N THR A 93 -5.41 26.29 3.03
CA THR A 93 -6.58 25.65 2.41
C THR A 93 -6.30 24.22 1.96
N LEU A 94 -7.36 23.45 1.75
CA LEU A 94 -7.26 22.09 1.22
C LEU A 94 -6.65 22.10 -0.19
N GLU A 95 -7.05 23.07 -1.01
CA GLU A 95 -6.58 23.25 -2.38
C GLU A 95 -5.07 23.53 -2.43
N GLU A 96 -4.59 24.45 -1.60
CA GLU A 96 -3.15 24.76 -1.48
C GLU A 96 -2.36 23.53 -1.02
N ARG A 97 -2.89 22.77 -0.06
CA ARG A 97 -2.24 21.54 0.44
C ARG A 97 -2.19 20.45 -0.62
N ILE A 98 -3.24 20.30 -1.43
CA ILE A 98 -3.26 19.35 -2.55
C ILE A 98 -2.24 19.77 -3.62
N ALA A 99 -2.17 21.05 -3.95
CA ALA A 99 -1.16 21.57 -4.89
C ALA A 99 0.27 21.29 -4.39
N ALA A 100 0.55 21.58 -3.11
CA ALA A 100 1.85 21.30 -2.50
C ALA A 100 2.16 19.80 -2.40
N ALA A 101 1.16 18.95 -2.13
CA ALA A 101 1.30 17.51 -2.16
C ALA A 101 1.65 17.01 -3.58
N ASN A 102 1.01 17.55 -4.62
CA ASN A 102 1.33 17.24 -6.00
C ASN A 102 2.80 17.54 -6.31
N GLU A 103 3.31 18.69 -5.89
CA GLU A 103 4.72 19.08 -6.09
C GLU A 103 5.71 18.22 -5.28
N THR A 104 5.26 17.62 -4.17
CA THR A 104 6.09 16.80 -3.27
C THR A 104 6.23 15.36 -3.77
N ARG A 105 6.85 15.21 -4.96
CA ARG A 105 7.01 13.94 -5.69
C ARG A 105 7.62 12.80 -4.85
N LEU A 106 8.53 13.11 -3.92
CA LEU A 106 9.20 12.11 -3.06
C LEU A 106 8.22 11.26 -2.23
N VAL A 107 7.06 11.83 -1.87
CA VAL A 107 6.08 11.19 -0.99
C VAL A 107 4.98 10.53 -1.81
N PHE A 108 4.44 11.24 -2.80
CA PHE A 108 3.20 10.84 -3.49
C PHE A 108 3.43 10.29 -4.91
N GLY A 109 4.67 10.29 -5.40
CA GLY A 109 5.00 9.78 -6.72
C GLY A 109 4.79 10.83 -7.81
N HIS A 110 4.05 10.46 -8.86
CA HIS A 110 3.94 11.27 -10.07
C HIS A 110 2.91 12.40 -9.98
N SER A 111 1.73 12.19 -9.37
CA SER A 111 0.75 13.27 -9.22
C SER A 111 -0.26 13.06 -8.09
N VAL A 112 -0.84 14.17 -7.62
CA VAL A 112 -1.96 14.25 -6.68
C VAL A 112 -2.99 15.22 -7.27
N THR A 113 -4.20 14.76 -7.60
CA THR A 113 -5.23 15.57 -8.26
C THR A 113 -6.62 15.32 -7.70
N VAL A 114 -7.49 16.34 -7.72
CA VAL A 114 -8.92 16.18 -7.38
C VAL A 114 -9.68 15.72 -8.62
N GLN A 115 -10.54 14.73 -8.46
CA GLN A 115 -11.43 14.22 -9.50
C GLN A 115 -12.76 14.97 -9.47
N GLU A 116 -13.56 14.86 -10.55
CA GLU A 116 -14.87 15.53 -10.65
C GLU A 116 -15.84 15.16 -9.51
N ASP A 117 -15.72 13.94 -8.98
CA ASP A 117 -16.53 13.44 -7.86
C ASP A 117 -15.97 13.81 -6.47
N GLY A 118 -14.97 14.69 -6.42
CA GLY A 118 -14.34 15.17 -5.20
C GLY A 118 -13.33 14.20 -4.57
N ARG A 119 -13.09 13.01 -5.15
CA ARG A 119 -12.04 12.11 -4.67
C ARG A 119 -10.66 12.64 -5.07
N ILE A 120 -9.64 12.30 -4.29
CA ILE A 120 -8.25 12.62 -4.59
C ILE A 120 -7.60 11.41 -5.24
N MET A 121 -7.12 11.57 -6.47
CA MET A 121 -6.34 10.56 -7.16
C MET A 121 -4.84 10.79 -6.94
N VAL A 122 -4.14 9.72 -6.60
CA VAL A 122 -2.68 9.69 -6.55
C VAL A 122 -2.18 8.71 -7.58
N LEU A 123 -1.34 9.19 -8.51
CA LEU A 123 -0.69 8.38 -9.52
C LEU A 123 0.79 8.24 -9.19
N PHE A 124 1.28 7.00 -9.04
CA PHE A 124 2.65 6.78 -8.59
C PHE A 124 3.67 6.91 -9.73
N GLN A 125 3.27 6.61 -10.96
CA GLN A 125 4.08 6.66 -12.18
C GLN A 125 3.22 7.19 -13.34
N PRO A 126 3.78 7.96 -14.30
CA PRO A 126 3.01 8.47 -15.44
C PRO A 126 2.41 7.33 -16.29
N GLU A 127 1.30 7.58 -16.97
CA GLU A 127 0.51 6.56 -17.67
C GLU A 127 1.09 6.10 -19.03
N ASP A 128 2.19 6.69 -19.49
CA ASP A 128 2.79 6.50 -20.82
C ASP A 128 4.12 5.73 -20.83
N LEU A 129 4.48 5.02 -19.75
CA LEU A 129 5.76 4.28 -19.66
C LEU A 129 5.79 2.95 -20.42
N GLY A 130 4.64 2.47 -20.92
CA GLY A 130 4.50 1.20 -21.64
C GLY A 130 4.64 -0.06 -20.76
N GLN A 131 5.53 -0.05 -19.76
CA GLN A 131 5.70 -1.14 -18.81
C GLN A 131 5.97 -0.61 -17.39
N TYR A 132 5.25 -1.17 -16.43
CA TYR A 132 5.33 -0.82 -15.01
C TYR A 132 5.94 -1.93 -14.18
N ARG A 133 6.59 -1.53 -13.09
CA ARG A 133 7.17 -2.44 -12.09
C ARG A 133 6.84 -1.96 -10.70
N CYS A 134 6.45 -2.88 -9.84
CA CYS A 134 6.26 -2.56 -8.42
C CYS A 134 7.61 -2.28 -7.76
N VAL A 135 7.70 -1.17 -7.04
CA VAL A 135 8.88 -0.85 -6.21
C VAL A 135 8.91 -1.63 -4.90
N CYS A 136 7.75 -2.15 -4.47
CA CYS A 136 7.66 -2.87 -3.21
C CYS A 136 8.10 -4.32 -3.40
N ILE A 137 7.64 -5.05 -4.43
CA ILE A 137 7.97 -6.46 -4.61
C ILE A 137 8.71 -6.69 -5.92
N HIS A 138 9.78 -7.49 -5.85
CA HIS A 138 10.67 -7.72 -6.98
C HIS A 138 10.44 -9.11 -7.57
N LYS A 139 10.43 -9.20 -8.90
CA LYS A 139 10.32 -10.46 -9.66
C LYS A 139 9.09 -11.32 -9.32
N PRO A 140 7.86 -10.77 -9.30
CA PRO A 140 6.67 -11.61 -9.29
C PRO A 140 6.63 -12.47 -10.54
N THR A 141 6.26 -13.74 -10.40
CA THR A 141 6.13 -14.70 -11.51
C THR A 141 4.78 -14.58 -12.22
N ASN A 142 3.75 -14.15 -11.48
CA ASN A 142 2.38 -13.99 -11.96
C ASN A 142 1.80 -12.65 -11.48
N PRO A 143 0.71 -12.16 -12.11
CA PRO A 143 -0.04 -11.03 -11.59
C PRO A 143 -0.52 -11.28 -10.14
N MET A 144 -0.47 -10.23 -9.32
CA MET A 144 -0.83 -10.29 -7.90
C MET A 144 -2.10 -9.51 -7.60
N SER A 145 -2.94 -10.05 -6.73
CA SER A 145 -4.12 -9.38 -6.23
C SER A 145 -3.84 -7.95 -5.76
N GLU A 146 -4.77 -7.04 -6.06
CA GLU A 146 -4.73 -5.66 -5.62
C GLU A 146 -4.72 -5.50 -4.10
N THR A 147 -5.16 -6.53 -3.37
CA THR A 147 -5.02 -6.64 -1.90
C THR A 147 -3.58 -6.34 -1.45
N TYR A 148 -2.57 -6.81 -2.20
CA TYR A 148 -1.17 -6.49 -1.88
C TYR A 148 -0.90 -4.98 -1.85
N CYS A 149 -1.45 -4.26 -2.83
CA CYS A 149 -1.17 -2.86 -3.12
C CYS A 149 -1.75 -1.90 -2.09
N TYR A 150 -2.69 -2.35 -1.24
CA TYR A 150 -3.17 -1.54 -0.12
C TYR A 150 -2.07 -1.17 0.88
N CYS A 151 -0.90 -1.84 0.89
CA CYS A 151 0.23 -1.33 1.68
C CYS A 151 0.81 -0.01 1.16
N CYS A 152 0.82 0.18 -0.17
CA CYS A 152 1.17 1.45 -0.80
C CYS A 152 0.05 2.47 -0.60
N GLY A 153 -1.21 2.01 -0.70
CA GLY A 153 -2.39 2.83 -0.37
C GLY A 153 -2.32 3.38 1.05
N GLY A 154 -1.99 2.54 2.03
CA GLY A 154 -1.79 2.93 3.43
C GLY A 154 -0.61 3.89 3.64
N HIS A 155 0.49 3.71 2.90
CA HIS A 155 1.63 4.64 2.93
C HIS A 155 1.21 6.05 2.50
N ILE A 156 0.55 6.14 1.35
CA ILE A 156 0.08 7.40 0.79
C ILE A 156 -0.99 7.99 1.70
N LYS A 157 -1.98 7.21 2.12
CA LYS A 157 -3.03 7.62 3.08
C LYS A 157 -2.44 8.25 4.34
N HIS A 158 -1.45 7.61 4.96
CA HIS A 158 -0.82 8.14 6.17
C HIS A 158 -0.26 9.56 5.94
N HIS A 159 0.55 9.73 4.90
CA HIS A 159 1.20 11.00 4.59
C HIS A 159 0.22 12.06 4.07
N LEU A 160 -0.79 11.65 3.31
CA LEU A 160 -1.76 12.55 2.69
C LEU A 160 -2.74 13.07 3.75
N GLN A 161 -3.24 12.23 4.65
CA GLN A 161 -4.07 12.68 5.79
C GLN A 161 -3.35 13.73 6.64
N ILE A 162 -2.04 13.54 6.89
CA ILE A 162 -1.22 14.51 7.63
C ILE A 162 -1.10 15.81 6.84
N ALA A 163 -0.75 15.74 5.56
CA ALA A 163 -0.55 16.90 4.71
C ALA A 163 -1.83 17.73 4.55
N LEU A 164 -2.98 17.06 4.40
CA LEU A 164 -4.26 17.70 4.14
C LEU A 164 -5.00 18.09 5.43
N GLY A 165 -4.72 17.42 6.55
CA GLY A 165 -5.41 17.64 7.82
C GLY A 165 -6.82 17.03 7.86
N VAL A 166 -7.08 15.99 7.06
CA VAL A 166 -8.37 15.29 6.96
C VAL A 166 -8.19 13.78 7.08
N LYS A 167 -9.27 13.04 7.34
CA LYS A 167 -9.26 11.57 7.27
C LYS A 167 -9.59 11.12 5.84
N LEU A 168 -9.03 9.96 5.46
CA LEU A 168 -9.18 9.42 4.12
C LEU A 168 -9.53 7.93 4.15
N GLU A 169 -10.40 7.51 3.25
CA GLU A 169 -10.61 6.11 2.85
C GLU A 169 -9.86 5.84 1.55
N CYS A 170 -9.19 4.68 1.43
CA CYS A 170 -8.36 4.34 0.27
C CYS A 170 -9.04 3.28 -0.59
N THR A 171 -8.96 3.46 -1.91
CA THR A 171 -9.28 2.44 -2.91
C THR A 171 -8.11 2.31 -3.88
N VAL A 172 -7.63 1.09 -4.10
CA VAL A 172 -6.71 0.81 -5.21
C VAL A 172 -7.51 0.92 -6.51
N ARG A 173 -7.12 1.82 -7.41
CA ARG A 173 -7.78 2.01 -8.72
C ARG A 173 -7.09 1.19 -9.80
N SER A 174 -5.77 1.09 -9.74
CA SER A 174 -4.96 0.33 -10.67
C SER A 174 -3.67 -0.12 -10.01
N SER A 175 -3.14 -1.26 -10.44
CA SER A 175 -1.93 -1.86 -9.91
C SER A 175 -1.06 -2.43 -11.02
N ALA A 176 0.22 -2.05 -11.01
CA ALA A 176 1.23 -2.66 -11.85
C ALA A 176 1.42 -4.15 -11.57
N LEU A 177 1.11 -4.63 -10.36
CA LEU A 177 1.17 -6.07 -10.08
C LEU A 177 -0.05 -6.81 -10.62
N ALA A 178 -1.25 -6.30 -10.36
CA ALA A 178 -2.48 -6.96 -10.77
C ALA A 178 -2.64 -7.00 -12.29
N SER A 179 -2.09 -6.00 -12.99
CA SER A 179 -2.16 -5.92 -14.44
C SER A 179 -1.00 -6.62 -15.16
N GLY A 180 -0.08 -7.28 -14.44
CA GLY A 180 1.16 -7.82 -15.04
C GLY A 180 2.09 -6.73 -15.61
N GLY A 181 1.96 -5.51 -15.11
CA GLY A 181 2.77 -4.35 -15.46
C GLY A 181 2.30 -3.58 -16.69
N THR A 182 1.10 -3.86 -17.20
CA THR A 182 0.47 -3.11 -18.30
C THR A 182 -0.18 -1.79 -17.88
N LYS A 183 -0.35 -1.54 -16.57
CA LYS A 183 -0.99 -0.34 -16.02
C LYS A 183 -0.18 0.21 -14.84
N PRO A 184 -0.18 1.53 -14.62
CA PRO A 184 0.48 2.13 -13.47
C PRO A 184 -0.25 1.82 -12.16
N CYS A 185 0.44 2.05 -11.04
CA CYS A 185 -0.20 2.09 -9.73
C CYS A 185 -0.92 3.43 -9.53
N SER A 186 -2.23 3.39 -9.28
CA SER A 186 -3.02 4.56 -8.90
C SER A 186 -3.98 4.24 -7.76
N PHE A 187 -4.22 5.24 -6.92
CA PHE A 187 -5.01 5.13 -5.70
C PHE A 187 -6.00 6.28 -5.64
N LEU A 188 -7.22 6.00 -5.21
CA LEU A 188 -8.26 6.99 -4.97
C LEU A 188 -8.47 7.13 -3.46
N TYR A 189 -8.61 8.38 -3.02
CA TYR A 189 -8.89 8.71 -1.63
C TYR A 189 -10.18 9.51 -1.52
N LYS A 190 -11.08 9.07 -0.64
CA LYS A 190 -12.30 9.78 -0.28
C LYS A 190 -12.12 10.43 1.09
N ILE A 191 -12.49 11.69 1.23
CA ILE A 191 -12.51 12.39 2.52
C ILE A 191 -13.70 11.87 3.35
N VAL A 192 -13.45 11.57 4.63
CA VAL A 192 -14.44 11.01 5.58
C VAL A 192 -14.44 11.73 6.92
#